data_AF-A0A1X7KJV4-F1
#
_entry.id   AF-A0A1X7KJV4-F1
#
_cell.length_a   1.000
_cell.length_b   1.000
_cell.length_c   1.000
_cell.angle_alpha   90.00
_cell.angle_beta   90.00
_cell.angle_gamma   90.00
#
_symmetry.space_group_name_H-M   'P 1'
#
loop_
_entity.id
_entity.type
_entity.pdbx_description
1 polymer ?
#
loop_
_entity_poly.entity_id
_entity_poly.type
_entity_poly.pdbx_seq_one_letter_code
_entity_poly.pdbx_strand_id
1 'polypeptide(L)'
;MKKRVYFVDFARSYAIFLALFDHSLNDFNIWTNYPFEQYASIKLFTSSATPTFLFLFGMMLELVYLKRLKSKGLSSIRPQLIKRSLQCYLGFMLTSLAGLIGGYLTITGLFGSSFFAVNNHYGNILKIYCVLIILAMPLLLFREKYGIWPIVIICCSYWLFYPITSQIEVTNGNINNFTSSMLGIGNSGGPSVLHSLSIVSVGMLSANFIDFKDKWKFPRMNLTLLSLLVLGIAIYLIFTPWNEFIENYFSNTFRNNNHPLYFLVSLSLAIILVLIFSVLIPVGIQLKPWTKYLLVFGRNSLSAFTLGNIILNLIYTKAKNYSFSLLASFGFILFVYVILFLYENYQVRRNEKKLKYVNK
;
A
#
# COMPACT_ATOMS: atom_id res chain seq x y z
N MET A 1 23.84 -5.37 17.11
CA MET A 1 23.66 -5.28 15.64
C MET A 1 22.17 -5.37 15.31
N LYS A 2 21.55 -4.37 14.65
CA LYS A 2 20.11 -4.44 14.30
C LYS A 2 19.91 -5.47 13.18
N LYS A 3 19.32 -6.62 13.49
CA LYS A 3 18.97 -7.63 12.48
C LYS A 3 17.83 -7.10 11.61
N ARG A 4 18.10 -6.84 10.34
CA ARG A 4 17.13 -6.39 9.33
C ARG A 4 16.31 -7.57 8.84
N VAL A 5 15.00 -7.36 8.63
CA VAL A 5 14.09 -8.38 8.11
C VAL A 5 13.90 -8.13 6.62
N TYR A 6 14.70 -8.83 5.79
CA TYR A 6 14.80 -8.52 4.37
C TYR A 6 13.57 -8.89 3.55
N PHE A 7 12.85 -9.97 3.89
CA PHE A 7 11.65 -10.37 3.14
C PHE A 7 10.59 -9.26 3.08
N VAL A 8 10.49 -8.42 4.12
CA VAL A 8 9.57 -7.28 4.17
C VAL A 8 9.92 -6.25 3.08
N ASP A 9 11.20 -6.01 2.84
CA ASP A 9 11.65 -5.08 1.79
C ASP A 9 11.44 -5.67 0.38
N PHE A 10 11.56 -6.98 0.21
CA PHE A 10 11.24 -7.68 -1.04
C PHE A 10 9.74 -7.63 -1.34
N ALA A 11 8.90 -8.00 -0.36
CA ALA A 11 7.45 -7.91 -0.48
C ALA A 11 7.01 -6.49 -0.83
N ARG A 12 7.65 -5.47 -0.24
CA ARG A 12 7.39 -4.06 -0.56
C ARG A 12 7.79 -3.71 -1.99
N SER A 13 8.96 -4.18 -2.45
CA SER A 13 9.43 -3.95 -3.83
C SER A 13 8.45 -4.56 -4.84
N TYR A 14 8.00 -5.78 -4.57
CA TYR A 14 7.04 -6.49 -5.40
C TYR A 14 5.67 -5.81 -5.43
N ALA A 15 5.17 -5.35 -4.27
CA ALA A 15 3.93 -4.61 -4.21
C ALA A 15 3.99 -3.30 -5.03
N ILE A 16 5.11 -2.55 -4.99
CA ILE A 16 5.28 -1.33 -5.82
C ILE A 16 5.21 -1.68 -7.29
N PHE A 17 5.96 -2.70 -7.68
CA PHE A 17 5.97 -3.18 -9.05
C PHE A 17 4.56 -3.51 -9.52
N LEU A 18 3.81 -4.32 -8.77
CA LEU A 18 2.44 -4.69 -9.12
C LEU A 18 1.49 -3.49 -9.19
N ALA A 19 1.60 -2.54 -8.26
CA ALA A 19 0.74 -1.35 -8.27
C ALA A 19 1.01 -0.45 -9.48
N LEU A 20 2.29 -0.17 -9.77
CA LEU A 20 2.65 0.63 -10.94
C LEU A 20 2.30 -0.11 -12.24
N PHE A 21 2.43 -1.44 -12.26
CA PHE A 21 2.04 -2.26 -13.40
C PHE A 21 0.53 -2.22 -13.63
N ASP A 22 -0.30 -2.30 -12.58
CA ASP A 22 -1.77 -2.13 -12.72
C ASP A 22 -2.12 -0.78 -13.34
N HIS A 23 -1.50 0.29 -12.84
CA HIS A 23 -1.76 1.65 -13.30
C HIS A 23 -1.34 1.83 -14.77
N SER A 24 -0.21 1.24 -15.18
CA SER A 24 0.20 1.30 -16.58
C SER A 24 -0.70 0.45 -17.47
N LEU A 25 -1.15 -0.73 -17.02
CA LEU A 25 -2.11 -1.54 -17.77
C LEU A 25 -3.45 -0.81 -17.99
N ASN A 26 -3.92 -0.06 -16.98
CA ASN A 26 -5.10 0.80 -17.09
C ASN A 26 -4.86 1.95 -18.09
N ASP A 27 -3.78 2.73 -17.94
CA ASP A 27 -3.55 3.93 -18.77
C ASP A 27 -3.20 3.62 -20.23
N PHE A 28 -2.62 2.45 -20.49
CA PHE A 28 -2.36 1.97 -21.85
C PHE A 28 -3.53 1.19 -22.45
N ASN A 29 -4.70 1.18 -21.80
CA ASN A 29 -5.92 0.46 -22.22
C ASN A 29 -5.66 -1.02 -22.58
N ILE A 30 -4.82 -1.71 -21.82
CA ILE A 30 -4.48 -3.12 -22.11
C ILE A 30 -5.62 -4.04 -21.69
N TRP A 31 -6.33 -3.71 -20.63
CA TRP A 31 -7.39 -4.56 -20.07
C TRP A 31 -8.54 -4.82 -21.03
N THR A 32 -8.85 -3.89 -21.93
CA THR A 32 -9.92 -4.06 -22.93
C THR A 32 -9.62 -5.15 -23.95
N ASN A 33 -8.35 -5.56 -24.07
CA ASN A 33 -7.90 -6.55 -25.04
C ASN A 33 -7.76 -7.96 -24.44
N TYR A 34 -7.99 -8.13 -23.13
CA TYR A 34 -7.86 -9.42 -22.47
C TYR A 34 -9.23 -10.08 -22.27
N PRO A 35 -9.33 -11.40 -22.53
CA PRO A 35 -10.49 -12.16 -22.10
C PRO A 35 -10.56 -12.16 -20.57
N PHE A 36 -11.76 -12.39 -20.04
CA PHE A 36 -12.04 -12.23 -18.61
C PHE A 36 -11.11 -13.06 -17.72
N GLU A 37 -10.75 -14.29 -18.13
CA GLU A 37 -9.87 -15.16 -17.35
C GLU A 37 -8.46 -14.59 -17.21
N GLN A 38 -7.92 -14.03 -18.31
CA GLN A 38 -6.61 -13.38 -18.30
C GLN A 38 -6.66 -12.08 -17.48
N TYR A 39 -7.70 -11.27 -17.67
CA TYR A 39 -7.94 -10.07 -16.85
C TYR A 39 -7.99 -10.43 -15.36
N ALA A 40 -8.85 -11.35 -14.96
CA ALA A 40 -9.05 -11.75 -13.58
C ALA A 40 -7.76 -12.32 -12.95
N SER A 41 -7.02 -13.16 -13.67
CA SER A 41 -5.79 -13.77 -13.15
C SER A 41 -4.72 -12.71 -12.82
N ILE A 42 -4.47 -11.76 -13.73
CA ILE A 42 -3.51 -10.68 -13.50
C ILE A 42 -4.06 -9.70 -12.45
N LYS A 43 -5.36 -9.37 -12.53
CA LYS A 43 -6.02 -8.44 -11.63
C LYS A 43 -6.03 -8.93 -10.18
N LEU A 44 -6.10 -10.25 -9.94
CA LEU A 44 -5.99 -10.83 -8.62
C LEU A 44 -4.68 -10.45 -7.93
N PHE A 45 -3.56 -10.55 -8.65
CA PHE A 45 -2.25 -10.17 -8.13
C PHE A 45 -2.14 -8.65 -8.00
N THR A 46 -2.50 -7.89 -9.03
CA THR A 46 -2.29 -6.43 -9.02
C THR A 46 -3.20 -5.72 -8.02
N SER A 47 -4.43 -6.19 -7.82
CA SER A 47 -5.36 -5.64 -6.83
C SER A 47 -4.88 -5.86 -5.39
N SER A 48 -4.09 -6.92 -5.15
CA SER A 48 -3.48 -7.17 -3.84
C SER A 48 -2.37 -6.19 -3.47
N ALA A 49 -1.85 -5.40 -4.43
CA ALA A 49 -0.68 -4.55 -4.22
C ALA A 49 -0.91 -3.52 -3.12
N THR A 50 -1.97 -2.71 -3.24
CA THR A 50 -2.30 -1.65 -2.28
C THR A 50 -2.55 -2.19 -0.86
N PRO A 51 -3.37 -3.23 -0.66
CA PRO A 51 -3.51 -3.87 0.65
C PRO A 51 -2.20 -4.45 1.20
N THR A 52 -1.37 -5.06 0.35
CA THR A 52 -0.06 -5.57 0.77
C THR A 52 0.81 -4.44 1.30
N PHE A 53 0.80 -3.26 0.68
CA PHE A 53 1.50 -2.10 1.22
C PHE A 53 1.01 -1.69 2.60
N LEU A 54 -0.31 -1.59 2.79
CA LEU A 54 -0.89 -1.23 4.07
C LEU A 54 -0.51 -2.24 5.16
N PHE A 55 -0.53 -3.53 4.81
CA PHE A 55 -0.09 -4.61 5.68
C PHE A 55 1.39 -4.49 6.05
N LEU A 56 2.27 -4.29 5.05
CA LEU A 56 3.71 -4.10 5.25
C LEU A 56 4.01 -2.80 6.03
N PHE A 57 3.19 -1.77 5.88
CA PHE A 57 3.28 -0.56 6.70
C PHE A 57 3.02 -0.88 8.17
N GLY A 58 1.96 -1.65 8.48
CA GLY A 58 1.73 -2.20 9.80
C GLY A 58 2.91 -3.00 10.34
N MET A 59 3.48 -3.90 9.53
CA MET A 59 4.68 -4.64 9.92
C MET A 59 5.85 -3.71 10.28
N MET A 60 6.03 -2.62 9.53
CA MET A 60 7.10 -1.65 9.77
C MET A 60 6.86 -0.83 11.04
N LEU A 61 5.60 -0.51 11.39
CA LEU A 61 5.26 0.12 12.67
C LEU A 61 5.75 -0.74 13.83
N GLU A 62 5.47 -2.05 13.81
CA GLU A 62 5.88 -2.98 14.86
C GLU A 62 7.41 -3.21 14.85
N LEU A 63 8.01 -3.46 13.69
CA LEU A 63 9.43 -3.86 13.61
C LEU A 63 10.40 -2.71 13.84
N VAL A 64 10.05 -1.49 13.43
CA VAL A 64 10.96 -0.35 13.42
C VAL A 64 10.52 0.71 14.42
N TYR A 65 9.27 1.17 14.33
CA TYR A 65 8.84 2.32 15.10
C TYR A 65 8.55 1.99 16.55
N LEU A 66 7.88 0.86 16.86
CA LEU A 66 7.63 0.43 18.23
C LEU A 66 8.94 0.14 18.97
N LYS A 67 9.91 -0.54 18.33
CA LYS A 67 11.23 -0.77 18.94
C LYS A 67 11.95 0.53 19.23
N ARG A 68 11.87 1.50 18.31
CA ARG A 68 12.49 2.81 18.49
C ARG A 68 11.80 3.60 19.60
N LEU A 69 10.47 3.60 19.64
CA LEU A 69 9.66 4.20 20.70
C LEU A 69 10.09 3.68 22.08
N LYS A 70 10.10 2.35 22.27
CA LYS A 70 10.53 1.73 23.55
C LYS A 70 11.96 2.07 23.96
N SER A 71 12.88 2.18 22.98
CA SER A 71 14.30 2.40 23.27
C SER A 71 14.71 3.87 23.42
N LYS A 72 13.99 4.81 22.80
CA LYS A 72 14.41 6.22 22.63
C LYS A 72 13.29 7.23 22.85
N GLY A 73 12.10 6.77 23.22
CA GLY A 73 10.93 7.61 23.44
C GLY A 73 10.33 8.22 22.17
N LEU A 74 9.22 8.92 22.37
CA LEU A 74 8.40 9.53 21.31
C LEU A 74 9.15 10.59 20.50
N SER A 75 10.03 11.36 21.15
CA SER A 75 10.85 12.41 20.53
C SER A 75 11.69 11.89 19.36
N SER A 76 12.07 10.61 19.39
CA SER A 76 12.89 9.99 18.35
C SER A 76 12.09 9.56 17.10
N ILE A 77 10.78 9.32 17.22
CA ILE A 77 9.92 8.86 16.12
C ILE A 77 9.04 9.96 15.54
N ARG A 78 8.59 10.91 16.37
CA ARG A 78 7.68 12.00 15.98
C ARG A 78 8.15 12.79 14.75
N PRO A 79 9.37 13.37 14.72
CA PRO A 79 9.81 14.15 13.57
C PRO A 79 9.94 13.29 12.30
N GLN A 80 10.24 11.99 12.44
CA GLN A 80 10.33 11.09 11.29
C GLN A 80 8.96 10.76 10.70
N LEU A 81 7.96 10.50 11.54
CA LEU A 81 6.59 10.25 11.08
C LEU A 81 5.99 11.51 10.45
N ILE A 82 6.12 12.67 11.10
CA ILE A 82 5.65 13.95 10.54
C ILE A 82 6.31 14.24 9.19
N LYS A 83 7.63 14.09 9.10
CA LYS A 83 8.35 14.28 7.83
C LYS A 83 7.84 13.32 6.75
N ARG A 84 7.63 12.04 7.06
CA ARG A 84 7.12 11.07 6.08
C ARG A 84 5.67 11.36 5.66
N SER A 85 4.83 11.79 6.59
CA SER A 85 3.47 12.25 6.29
C SER A 85 3.51 13.44 5.32
N LEU A 86 4.36 14.44 5.60
CA LEU A 86 4.53 15.60 4.74
C LEU A 86 5.06 15.21 3.36
N GLN A 87 5.99 14.25 3.28
CA GLN A 87 6.46 13.74 1.99
C GLN A 87 5.35 13.03 1.20
N CYS A 88 4.45 12.31 1.86
CA CYS A 88 3.28 11.72 1.21
C CYS A 88 2.31 12.80 0.71
N TYR A 89 2.07 13.83 1.52
CA TYR A 89 1.26 14.98 1.12
C TYR A 89 1.86 15.71 -0.08
N LEU A 90 3.15 16.04 -0.05
CA LEU A 90 3.84 16.69 -1.17
C LEU A 90 3.85 15.80 -2.43
N GLY A 91 4.09 14.50 -2.27
CA GLY A 91 4.00 13.55 -3.39
C GLY A 91 2.60 13.49 -4.00
N PHE A 92 1.56 13.52 -3.17
CA PHE A 92 0.16 13.61 -3.60
C PHE A 92 -0.08 14.90 -4.39
N MET A 93 0.36 16.05 -3.85
CA MET A 93 0.23 17.35 -4.51
C MET A 93 0.94 17.42 -5.85
N LEU A 94 2.15 16.88 -5.95
CA LEU A 94 2.88 16.80 -7.22
C LEU A 94 2.18 15.90 -8.23
N THR A 95 1.59 14.79 -7.76
CA THR A 95 0.78 13.91 -8.62
C THR A 95 -0.49 14.64 -9.09
N SER A 96 -1.14 15.42 -8.23
CA SER A 96 -2.34 16.21 -8.61
C SER A 96 -2.00 17.32 -9.59
N LEU A 97 -0.85 17.98 -9.41
CA LEU A 97 -0.36 18.97 -10.36
C LEU A 97 -0.03 18.34 -11.72
N ALA A 98 0.60 17.17 -11.72
CA ALA A 98 0.80 16.39 -12.94
C ALA A 98 -0.53 16.01 -13.59
N GLY A 99 -1.55 15.65 -12.80
CA GLY A 99 -2.90 15.38 -13.28
C GLY A 99 -3.57 16.62 -13.90
N LEU A 100 -3.39 17.80 -13.32
CA LEU A 100 -3.83 19.07 -13.93
C LEU A 100 -3.16 19.30 -15.28
N ILE A 101 -1.84 19.16 -15.34
CA ILE A 101 -1.05 19.35 -16.59
C ILE A 101 -1.44 18.30 -17.63
N GLY A 102 -1.68 17.07 -17.21
CA GLY A 102 -2.11 15.95 -18.05
C GLY A 102 -3.56 15.97 -18.48
N GLY A 103 -4.37 16.93 -17.99
CA GLY A 103 -5.78 17.08 -18.33
C GLY A 103 -6.74 16.17 -17.56
N TYR A 104 -6.29 15.49 -16.49
CA TYR A 104 -7.12 14.68 -15.60
C TYR A 104 -7.84 15.50 -14.51
N LEU A 105 -7.38 16.71 -14.26
CA LEU A 105 -7.90 17.55 -13.18
C LEU A 105 -8.10 18.99 -13.67
N THR A 106 -9.14 19.65 -13.19
CA THR A 106 -9.32 21.09 -13.37
C THR A 106 -8.55 21.87 -12.29
N ILE A 107 -8.40 23.19 -12.45
CA ILE A 107 -7.79 24.05 -11.41
C ILE A 107 -8.60 23.96 -10.10
N THR A 108 -9.94 23.98 -10.20
CA THR A 108 -10.82 23.80 -9.04
C THR A 108 -10.65 22.42 -8.41
N GLY A 109 -10.48 21.38 -9.24
CA GLY A 109 -10.15 20.03 -8.81
C GLY A 109 -8.80 19.96 -8.09
N LEU A 110 -7.78 20.69 -8.54
CA LEU A 110 -6.47 20.79 -7.87
C LEU A 110 -6.63 21.38 -6.47
N PHE A 111 -7.31 22.52 -6.34
CA PHE A 111 -7.61 23.11 -5.04
C PHE A 111 -8.37 22.16 -4.13
N GLY A 112 -9.43 21.50 -4.64
CA GLY A 112 -10.18 20.50 -3.89
C GLY A 112 -9.32 19.30 -3.45
N SER A 113 -8.41 18.84 -4.31
CA SER A 113 -7.50 17.74 -4.00
C SER A 113 -6.54 18.10 -2.86
N SER A 114 -6.07 19.36 -2.78
CA SER A 114 -5.19 19.85 -1.70
C SER A 114 -5.77 19.66 -0.30
N PHE A 115 -7.10 19.65 -0.19
CA PHE A 115 -7.87 19.42 1.02
C PHE A 115 -8.49 18.02 1.10
N PHE A 116 -8.04 17.09 0.24
CA PHE A 116 -8.54 15.72 0.15
C PHE A 116 -10.03 15.58 -0.21
N ALA A 117 -10.65 16.65 -0.71
CA ALA A 117 -12.06 16.69 -1.09
C ALA A 117 -12.32 16.22 -2.54
N VAL A 118 -11.26 16.04 -3.34
CA VAL A 118 -11.34 15.54 -4.71
C VAL A 118 -10.34 14.39 -4.87
N ASN A 119 -10.78 13.32 -5.53
CA ASN A 119 -9.94 12.18 -5.87
C ASN A 119 -8.95 12.56 -6.98
N ASN A 120 -7.76 11.98 -6.92
CA ASN A 120 -6.72 12.19 -7.92
C ASN A 120 -6.42 10.87 -8.66
N HIS A 121 -6.14 10.98 -9.96
CA HIS A 121 -5.72 9.86 -10.80
C HIS A 121 -4.41 9.26 -10.26
N TYR A 122 -4.51 8.03 -9.74
CA TYR A 122 -3.43 7.29 -9.04
C TYR A 122 -2.77 7.96 -7.82
N GLY A 123 -3.19 9.15 -7.39
CA GLY A 123 -2.65 9.82 -6.21
C GLY A 123 -3.21 9.32 -4.88
N ASN A 124 -4.42 8.73 -4.87
CA ASN A 124 -5.19 8.51 -3.64
C ASN A 124 -4.49 7.66 -2.56
N ILE A 125 -3.59 6.76 -2.93
CA ILE A 125 -2.82 5.99 -1.94
C ILE A 125 -1.90 6.88 -1.10
N LEU A 126 -1.30 7.92 -1.69
CA LEU A 126 -0.44 8.87 -0.97
C LEU A 126 -1.25 9.71 0.04
N LYS A 127 -2.49 10.08 -0.34
CA LYS A 127 -3.47 10.70 0.55
C LYS A 127 -3.77 9.81 1.76
N ILE A 128 -4.12 8.54 1.54
CA ILE A 128 -4.39 7.56 2.60
C ILE A 128 -3.17 7.39 3.52
N TYR A 129 -1.97 7.25 2.96
CA TYR A 129 -0.73 7.11 3.72
C TYR A 129 -0.39 8.35 4.56
N CYS A 130 -0.64 9.54 4.03
CA CYS A 130 -0.46 10.78 4.80
C CYS A 130 -1.24 10.70 6.11
N VAL A 131 -2.52 10.33 6.05
CA VAL A 131 -3.37 10.22 7.24
C VAL A 131 -2.94 9.05 8.12
N LEU A 132 -2.71 7.87 7.55
CA LEU A 132 -2.29 6.68 8.31
C LEU A 132 -0.96 6.89 9.05
N ILE A 133 -0.01 7.66 8.52
CA ILE A 133 1.25 7.96 9.20
C ILE A 133 1.04 8.89 10.40
N ILE A 134 0.09 9.82 10.31
CA ILE A 134 -0.31 10.65 11.47
C ILE A 134 -0.95 9.76 12.53
N LEU A 135 -1.90 8.90 12.12
CA LEU A 135 -2.57 7.94 13.01
C LEU A 135 -1.66 6.86 13.58
N ALA A 136 -0.51 6.59 12.94
CA ALA A 136 0.46 5.63 13.45
C ALA A 136 1.00 6.03 14.83
N MET A 137 1.04 7.33 15.17
CA MET A 137 1.53 7.78 16.47
C MET A 137 0.61 7.37 17.64
N PRO A 138 -0.68 7.73 17.67
CA PRO A 138 -1.58 7.23 18.71
C PRO A 138 -1.68 5.69 18.69
N LEU A 139 -1.64 5.07 17.51
CA LEU A 139 -1.65 3.61 17.38
C LEU A 139 -0.45 2.95 18.08
N LEU A 140 0.76 3.50 17.91
CA LEU A 140 1.98 3.00 18.56
C LEU A 140 1.98 3.22 20.08
N LEU A 141 1.48 4.36 20.55
CA LEU A 141 1.36 4.63 21.99
C LEU A 141 0.36 3.69 22.64
N PHE A 142 -0.78 3.45 21.98
CA PHE A 142 -1.77 2.50 22.43
C PHE A 142 -1.22 1.06 22.40
N ARG A 143 -0.44 0.71 21.36
CA ARG A 143 0.25 -0.59 21.22
C ARG A 143 1.23 -0.85 22.35
N GLU A 144 1.96 0.18 22.76
CA GLU A 144 2.93 0.11 23.85
C GLU A 144 2.25 -0.11 25.19
N LYS A 145 1.12 0.56 25.44
CA LYS A 145 0.39 0.51 26.71
C LYS A 145 -0.50 -0.73 26.88
N TYR A 146 -1.23 -1.13 25.84
CA TYR A 146 -2.31 -2.13 25.96
C TYR A 146 -2.04 -3.45 25.21
N GLY A 147 -0.93 -3.56 24.48
CA GLY A 147 -0.64 -4.75 23.69
C GLY A 147 -1.21 -4.69 22.27
N ILE A 148 -1.06 -5.78 21.51
CA ILE A 148 -1.48 -5.84 20.10
C ILE A 148 -2.95 -6.21 19.93
N TRP A 149 -3.49 -7.08 20.79
CA TRP A 149 -4.84 -7.61 20.63
C TRP A 149 -5.94 -6.54 20.69
N PRO A 150 -5.92 -5.58 21.64
CA PRO A 150 -6.93 -4.52 21.65
C PRO A 150 -6.95 -3.70 20.36
N ILE A 151 -5.78 -3.47 19.74
CA ILE A 151 -5.70 -2.76 18.45
C ILE A 151 -6.37 -3.56 17.34
N VAL A 152 -6.03 -4.84 17.23
CA VAL A 152 -6.59 -5.71 16.19
C VAL A 152 -8.10 -5.79 16.35
N ILE A 153 -8.61 -5.98 17.57
CA ILE A 153 -10.04 -6.05 17.86
C ILE A 153 -10.73 -4.74 17.49
N ILE A 154 -10.23 -3.58 17.93
CA ILE A 154 -10.84 -2.27 17.65
C ILE A 154 -10.82 -1.95 16.15
N CYS A 155 -9.71 -2.21 15.46
CA CYS A 155 -9.60 -1.88 14.03
C CYS A 155 -10.41 -2.85 13.15
N CYS A 156 -10.49 -4.13 13.51
CA CYS A 156 -11.25 -5.12 12.74
C CYS A 156 -12.75 -5.11 13.09
N SER A 157 -13.14 -4.69 14.31
CA SER A 157 -14.56 -4.57 14.67
C SER A 157 -15.29 -3.55 13.80
N TYR A 158 -14.57 -2.62 13.17
CA TYR A 158 -15.15 -1.69 12.21
C TYR A 158 -15.89 -2.39 11.06
N TRP A 159 -15.46 -3.59 10.66
CA TRP A 159 -16.14 -4.37 9.63
C TRP A 159 -17.56 -4.80 10.03
N LEU A 160 -17.84 -4.93 11.33
CA LEU A 160 -19.18 -5.27 11.83
C LEU A 160 -20.17 -4.11 11.63
N PHE A 161 -19.66 -2.89 11.47
CA PHE A 161 -20.49 -1.71 11.20
C PHE A 161 -20.81 -1.55 9.71
N TYR A 162 -20.27 -2.41 8.82
CA TYR A 162 -20.50 -2.31 7.38
C TYR A 162 -21.98 -2.18 7.00
N PRO A 163 -22.92 -3.01 7.52
CA PRO A 163 -24.34 -2.90 7.18
C PRO A 163 -24.94 -1.52 7.49
N ILE A 164 -24.44 -0.86 8.54
CA ILE A 164 -24.87 0.49 8.93
C ILE A 164 -24.20 1.51 8.00
N THR A 165 -22.89 1.44 7.82
CA THR A 165 -22.14 2.42 7.03
C THR A 165 -22.51 2.40 5.54
N SER A 166 -22.91 1.25 5.00
CA SER A 166 -23.36 1.12 3.62
C SER A 166 -24.72 1.77 3.34
N GLN A 167 -25.52 2.01 4.39
CA GLN A 167 -26.85 2.63 4.28
C GLN A 167 -26.82 4.14 4.47
N ILE A 168 -25.71 4.70 4.96
CA ILE A 168 -25.60 6.14 5.17
C ILE A 168 -25.55 6.84 3.81
N GLU A 169 -26.53 7.71 3.58
CA GLU A 169 -26.63 8.48 2.36
C GLU A 169 -25.40 9.37 2.15
N VAL A 170 -25.05 9.50 0.88
CA VAL A 170 -23.91 10.26 0.41
C VAL A 170 -24.15 11.75 0.69
N THR A 171 -23.25 12.40 1.43
CA THR A 171 -23.33 13.86 1.60
C THR A 171 -23.16 14.55 0.24
N ASN A 172 -24.02 15.50 -0.10
CA ASN A 172 -23.92 16.19 -1.39
C ASN A 172 -22.62 17.03 -1.47
N GLY A 173 -21.98 17.00 -2.65
CA GLY A 173 -20.81 17.81 -2.97
C GLY A 173 -19.44 17.18 -2.65
N ASN A 174 -18.39 18.00 -2.62
CA ASN A 174 -17.00 17.55 -2.52
C ASN A 174 -16.63 16.95 -1.14
N ILE A 175 -17.46 17.14 -0.12
CA ILE A 175 -17.27 16.52 1.21
C ILE A 175 -17.42 14.99 1.13
N ASN A 176 -18.21 14.48 0.18
CA ASN A 176 -18.40 13.04 -0.02
C ASN A 176 -17.09 12.28 -0.18
N ASN A 177 -16.20 12.74 -1.06
CA ASN A 177 -14.93 12.05 -1.31
C ASN A 177 -14.07 12.01 -0.05
N PHE A 178 -14.12 13.08 0.76
CA PHE A 178 -13.43 13.12 2.03
C PHE A 178 -14.04 12.11 3.01
N THR A 179 -15.35 12.11 3.21
CA THR A 179 -16.02 11.18 4.14
C THR A 179 -15.88 9.72 3.71
N SER A 180 -15.97 9.42 2.41
CA SER A 180 -15.74 8.09 1.88
C SER A 180 -14.29 7.66 2.01
N SER A 181 -13.34 8.54 1.70
CA SER A 181 -11.91 8.21 1.87
C SER A 181 -11.49 8.07 3.33
N MET A 182 -12.09 8.82 4.27
CA MET A 182 -11.70 8.77 5.68
C MET A 182 -12.45 7.66 6.41
N LEU A 183 -13.77 7.67 6.33
CA LEU A 183 -14.65 6.79 7.10
C LEU A 183 -15.03 5.54 6.30
N GLY A 184 -15.22 5.66 4.98
CA GLY A 184 -15.76 4.58 4.15
C GLY A 184 -17.27 4.67 4.00
N ILE A 185 -17.83 5.86 4.24
CA ILE A 185 -19.23 6.19 4.04
C ILE A 185 -19.43 6.68 2.61
N GLY A 186 -20.40 6.10 1.91
CA GLY A 186 -20.70 6.43 0.52
C GLY A 186 -19.80 5.72 -0.49
N ASN A 187 -20.35 5.46 -1.68
CA ASN A 187 -19.76 4.61 -2.72
C ASN A 187 -18.76 5.36 -3.64
N SER A 188 -17.99 6.32 -3.09
CA SER A 188 -17.19 7.28 -3.86
C SER A 188 -15.68 6.99 -3.88
N GLY A 189 -15.28 5.75 -3.56
CA GLY A 189 -13.96 5.21 -3.87
C GLY A 189 -13.13 4.82 -2.63
N GLY A 190 -12.78 3.54 -2.56
CA GLY A 190 -12.00 2.96 -1.47
C GLY A 190 -10.56 2.55 -1.87
N PRO A 191 -9.78 2.03 -0.92
CA PRO A 191 -10.15 1.76 0.47
C PRO A 191 -10.15 3.03 1.35
N SER A 192 -11.01 3.08 2.36
CA SER A 192 -11.02 4.16 3.35
C SER A 192 -9.90 4.01 4.37
N VAL A 193 -9.55 5.10 5.06
CA VAL A 193 -8.54 5.12 6.13
C VAL A 193 -8.95 4.20 7.27
N LEU A 194 -10.22 4.25 7.73
CA LEU A 194 -10.70 3.38 8.81
C LEU A 194 -10.60 1.90 8.48
N HIS A 195 -11.07 1.49 7.29
CA HIS A 195 -10.93 0.09 6.89
C HIS A 195 -9.45 -0.28 6.68
N SER A 196 -8.63 0.64 6.18
CA SER A 196 -7.19 0.41 6.04
C SER A 196 -6.49 0.17 7.38
N LEU A 197 -6.99 0.74 8.49
CA LEU A 197 -6.44 0.47 9.83
C LEU A 197 -6.57 -1.00 10.23
N SER A 198 -7.61 -1.72 9.78
CA SER A 198 -7.71 -3.18 9.98
C SER A 198 -6.57 -3.93 9.29
N ILE A 199 -6.21 -3.51 8.08
CA ILE A 199 -5.07 -4.12 7.36
C ILE A 199 -3.75 -3.80 8.09
N VAL A 200 -3.59 -2.55 8.52
CA VAL A 200 -2.40 -2.09 9.25
C VAL A 200 -2.26 -2.82 10.59
N SER A 201 -3.33 -2.99 11.36
CA SER A 201 -3.30 -3.68 12.67
C SER A 201 -2.94 -5.16 12.52
N VAL A 202 -3.50 -5.84 11.52
CA VAL A 202 -3.17 -7.23 11.21
C VAL A 202 -1.71 -7.35 10.72
N GLY A 203 -1.21 -6.37 9.98
CA GLY A 203 0.22 -6.25 9.66
C GLY A 203 1.11 -6.10 10.91
N MET A 204 0.70 -5.30 11.89
CA MET A 204 1.40 -5.19 13.17
C MET A 204 1.39 -6.52 13.93
N LEU A 205 0.25 -7.24 13.95
CA LEU A 205 0.12 -8.57 14.55
C LEU A 205 1.04 -9.59 13.88
N SER A 206 1.06 -9.64 12.55
CA SER A 206 1.94 -10.52 11.78
C SER A 206 3.41 -10.30 12.13
N ALA A 207 3.84 -9.03 12.20
CA ALA A 207 5.20 -8.68 12.58
C ALA A 207 5.54 -9.04 14.04
N ASN A 208 4.56 -9.03 14.96
CA ASN A 208 4.74 -9.45 16.34
C ASN A 208 5.05 -10.97 16.45
N PHE A 209 4.76 -11.76 15.42
CA PHE A 209 5.14 -13.18 15.35
C PHE A 209 6.59 -13.41 14.89
N ILE A 210 7.32 -12.37 14.48
CA ILE A 210 8.72 -12.51 14.05
C ILE A 210 9.60 -12.79 15.26
N ASP A 211 10.22 -13.97 15.26
CA ASP A 211 11.21 -14.38 16.24
C ASP A 211 12.53 -14.73 15.53
N PHE A 212 13.65 -14.24 16.07
CA PHE A 212 14.98 -14.50 15.52
C PHE A 212 15.60 -15.80 16.04
N LYS A 213 15.05 -16.38 17.11
CA LYS A 213 15.45 -17.69 17.67
C LYS A 213 14.63 -18.80 17.01
N ASP A 214 13.31 -18.65 16.98
CA ASP A 214 12.41 -19.58 16.29
C ASP A 214 11.98 -19.01 14.93
N LYS A 215 12.72 -19.39 13.87
CA LYS A 215 12.44 -18.95 12.49
C LYS A 215 11.09 -19.43 11.96
N TRP A 216 10.51 -20.49 12.54
CA TRP A 216 9.24 -21.09 12.10
C TRP A 216 8.02 -20.53 12.83
N LYS A 217 8.21 -19.77 13.91
CA LYS A 217 7.11 -19.07 14.60
C LYS A 217 6.35 -18.14 13.65
N PHE A 218 7.06 -17.33 12.87
CA PHE A 218 6.45 -16.40 11.93
C PHE A 218 5.55 -17.10 10.91
N PRO A 219 6.04 -18.08 10.11
CA PRO A 219 5.18 -18.75 9.13
C PRO A 219 4.04 -19.52 9.78
N ARG A 220 4.28 -20.25 10.88
CA ARG A 220 3.24 -21.01 11.58
C ARG A 220 2.08 -20.12 12.06
N MET A 221 2.38 -19.02 12.75
CA MET A 221 1.34 -18.12 13.26
C MET A 221 0.60 -17.39 12.14
N ASN A 222 1.31 -17.03 11.05
CA ASN A 222 0.67 -16.41 9.89
C ASN A 222 -0.17 -17.40 9.07
N LEU A 223 0.19 -18.69 9.05
CA LEU A 223 -0.65 -19.73 8.48
C LEU A 223 -1.95 -19.89 9.30
N THR A 224 -1.88 -19.89 10.63
CA THR A 224 -3.08 -19.88 11.47
C THR A 224 -3.97 -18.67 11.17
N LEU A 225 -3.37 -17.48 11.07
CA LEU A 225 -4.10 -16.26 10.71
C LEU A 225 -4.72 -16.35 9.31
N LEU A 226 -3.98 -16.88 8.33
CA LEU A 226 -4.47 -17.11 6.97
C LEU A 226 -5.65 -18.08 6.97
N SER A 227 -5.58 -19.18 7.71
CA SER A 227 -6.68 -20.14 7.84
C SER A 227 -7.95 -19.51 8.40
N LEU A 228 -7.84 -18.60 9.39
CA LEU A 228 -8.98 -17.87 9.93
C LEU A 228 -9.60 -16.92 8.90
N LEU A 229 -8.78 -16.23 8.10
CA LEU A 229 -9.27 -15.35 7.04
C LEU A 229 -9.95 -16.13 5.91
N VAL A 230 -9.35 -17.25 5.49
CA VAL A 230 -9.92 -18.14 4.47
C VAL A 230 -11.23 -18.76 4.96
N LEU A 231 -11.32 -19.14 6.23
CA LEU A 231 -12.58 -19.59 6.84
C LEU A 231 -13.65 -18.49 6.78
N GLY A 232 -13.30 -17.25 7.09
CA GLY A 232 -14.22 -16.11 6.98
C GLY A 232 -14.71 -15.87 5.54
N ILE A 233 -13.81 -15.99 4.56
CA ILE A 233 -14.17 -15.92 3.13
C ILE A 233 -15.11 -17.08 2.75
N ALA A 234 -14.79 -18.30 3.17
CA ALA A 234 -15.59 -19.49 2.88
C ALA A 234 -17.00 -19.38 3.48
N ILE A 235 -17.13 -18.91 4.73
CA ILE A 235 -18.43 -18.66 5.37
C ILE A 235 -19.24 -17.65 4.56
N TYR A 236 -18.64 -16.56 4.09
CA TYR A 236 -19.34 -15.59 3.27
C TYR A 236 -19.81 -16.18 1.94
N LEU A 237 -18.96 -16.97 1.27
CA LEU A 237 -19.27 -17.60 -0.02
C LEU A 237 -20.37 -18.67 0.07
N ILE A 238 -20.76 -19.13 1.26
CA ILE A 238 -21.96 -19.97 1.45
C ILE A 238 -23.24 -19.17 1.14
N PHE A 239 -23.22 -17.87 1.41
CA PHE A 239 -24.40 -16.99 1.28
C PHE A 239 -24.39 -16.13 0.02
N THR A 240 -23.31 -16.15 -0.77
CA THR A 240 -23.15 -15.30 -1.95
C THR A 240 -22.79 -16.14 -3.18
N PRO A 241 -23.55 -16.01 -4.29
CA PRO A 241 -23.22 -16.68 -5.54
C PRO A 241 -21.79 -16.36 -6.02
N TRP A 242 -21.09 -17.37 -6.52
CA TRP A 242 -19.70 -17.24 -7.00
C TRP A 242 -19.54 -16.19 -8.11
N ASN A 243 -20.52 -16.10 -9.02
CA ASN A 243 -20.49 -15.13 -10.11
C ASN A 243 -20.56 -13.68 -9.59
N GLU A 244 -21.42 -13.43 -8.59
CA GLU A 244 -21.54 -12.13 -7.95
C GLU A 244 -20.24 -11.74 -7.22
N PHE A 245 -19.60 -12.70 -6.55
CA PHE A 245 -18.30 -12.48 -5.92
C PHE A 245 -17.24 -12.05 -6.94
N ILE A 246 -17.09 -12.82 -8.02
CA ILE A 246 -16.11 -12.57 -9.07
C ILE A 246 -16.34 -11.19 -9.68
N GLU A 247 -17.57 -10.91 -10.10
CA GLU A 247 -17.91 -9.64 -10.77
C GLU A 247 -17.59 -8.45 -9.87
N ASN A 248 -18.04 -8.46 -8.61
CA ASN A 248 -17.85 -7.35 -7.68
C ASN A 248 -16.39 -7.19 -7.19
N TYR A 249 -15.64 -8.28 -7.08
CA TYR A 249 -14.23 -8.21 -6.70
C TYR A 249 -13.38 -7.61 -7.82
N PHE A 250 -13.53 -8.12 -9.05
CA PHE A 250 -12.67 -7.73 -10.17
C PHE A 250 -13.10 -6.42 -10.86
N SER A 251 -14.34 -5.96 -10.68
CA SER A 251 -14.81 -4.62 -11.10
C SER A 251 -14.42 -3.48 -10.15
N ASN A 252 -13.77 -3.78 -9.03
CA ASN A 252 -13.52 -2.86 -7.90
C ASN A 252 -14.78 -2.42 -7.13
N THR A 253 -15.96 -2.98 -7.38
CA THR A 253 -17.18 -2.62 -6.62
C THR A 253 -16.99 -2.85 -5.12
N PHE A 254 -16.51 -4.04 -4.71
CA PHE A 254 -16.25 -4.31 -3.30
C PHE A 254 -15.23 -3.35 -2.69
N ARG A 255 -14.20 -2.96 -3.47
CA ARG A 255 -13.22 -1.97 -3.02
C ARG A 255 -13.85 -0.59 -2.82
N ASN A 256 -14.61 -0.13 -3.80
CA ASN A 256 -15.21 1.21 -3.80
C ASN A 256 -16.26 1.39 -2.70
N ASN A 257 -16.96 0.30 -2.38
CA ASN A 257 -17.96 0.28 -1.31
C ASN A 257 -17.35 -0.06 0.06
N ASN A 258 -16.04 -0.27 0.15
CA ASN A 258 -15.37 -0.75 1.37
C ASN A 258 -16.00 -2.02 1.94
N HIS A 259 -16.41 -2.94 1.08
CA HIS A 259 -17.01 -4.20 1.49
C HIS A 259 -16.00 -5.07 2.27
N PRO A 260 -16.35 -5.62 3.45
CA PRO A 260 -15.44 -6.40 4.30
C PRO A 260 -14.71 -7.54 3.58
N LEU A 261 -15.40 -8.19 2.65
CA LEU A 261 -14.82 -9.27 1.86
C LEU A 261 -13.61 -8.84 1.02
N TYR A 262 -13.60 -7.60 0.50
CA TYR A 262 -12.43 -7.07 -0.20
C TYR A 262 -11.22 -7.05 0.74
N PHE A 263 -11.40 -6.64 2.00
CA PHE A 263 -10.34 -6.60 3.00
C PHE A 263 -9.88 -8.00 3.42
N LEU A 264 -10.80 -8.96 3.57
CA LEU A 264 -10.47 -10.36 3.89
C LEU A 264 -9.62 -11.02 2.79
N VAL A 265 -10.07 -10.95 1.54
CA VAL A 265 -9.34 -11.51 0.39
C VAL A 265 -7.98 -10.82 0.25
N SER A 266 -7.98 -9.49 0.34
CA SER A 266 -6.76 -8.69 0.23
C SER A 266 -5.73 -8.99 1.33
N LEU A 267 -6.18 -9.17 2.58
CA LEU A 267 -5.32 -9.57 3.69
C LEU A 267 -4.76 -10.98 3.49
N SER A 268 -5.58 -11.91 3.00
CA SER A 268 -5.15 -13.27 2.70
C SER A 268 -4.03 -13.26 1.65
N LEU A 269 -4.21 -12.50 0.57
CA LEU A 269 -3.18 -12.35 -0.48
C LEU A 269 -1.91 -11.68 0.05
N ALA A 270 -2.03 -10.64 0.87
CA ALA A 270 -0.89 -9.98 1.50
C ALA A 270 -0.10 -10.94 2.41
N ILE A 271 -0.78 -11.76 3.21
CA ILE A 271 -0.16 -12.76 4.08
C ILE A 271 0.51 -13.85 3.24
N ILE A 272 -0.16 -14.38 2.21
CA ILE A 272 0.43 -15.37 1.28
C ILE A 272 1.72 -14.82 0.68
N LEU A 273 1.71 -13.59 0.18
CA LEU A 273 2.90 -12.98 -0.41
C LEU A 273 4.05 -12.88 0.60
N VAL A 274 3.76 -12.40 1.82
CA VAL A 274 4.78 -12.27 2.86
C VAL A 274 5.28 -13.62 3.33
N LEU A 275 4.41 -14.64 3.41
CA LEU A 275 4.80 -16.02 3.71
C LEU A 275 5.76 -16.56 2.65
N ILE A 276 5.44 -16.43 1.36
CA ILE A 276 6.30 -16.83 0.24
C ILE A 276 7.69 -16.19 0.39
N PHE A 277 7.76 -14.87 0.54
CA PHE A 277 9.05 -14.21 0.71
C PHE A 277 9.77 -14.56 2.02
N SER A 278 9.04 -14.86 3.10
CA SER A 278 9.65 -15.26 4.37
C SER A 278 10.29 -16.65 4.31
N VAL A 279 9.74 -17.55 3.50
CA VAL A 279 10.30 -18.88 3.24
C VAL A 279 11.51 -18.76 2.31
N LEU A 280 11.40 -17.98 1.23
CA LEU A 280 12.50 -17.76 0.28
C LEU A 280 13.66 -16.97 0.90
N ILE A 281 13.37 -16.06 1.84
CA ILE A 281 14.33 -15.15 2.47
C ILE A 281 14.15 -15.22 4.00
N PRO A 282 14.64 -16.29 4.64
CA PRO A 282 14.43 -16.52 6.06
C PRO A 282 14.95 -15.39 6.95
N VAL A 283 14.30 -15.24 8.11
CA VAL A 283 14.69 -14.27 9.13
C VAL A 283 16.16 -14.44 9.51
N GLY A 284 16.93 -13.35 9.39
CA GLY A 284 18.34 -13.30 9.76
C GLY A 284 19.34 -13.71 8.67
N ILE A 285 18.87 -14.01 7.45
CA ILE A 285 19.77 -14.29 6.33
C ILE A 285 20.63 -13.07 5.96
N GLN A 286 21.89 -13.31 5.60
CA GLN A 286 22.76 -12.31 4.98
C GLN A 286 22.55 -12.36 3.47
N LEU A 287 22.22 -11.22 2.87
CA LEU A 287 21.99 -11.15 1.44
C LEU A 287 23.30 -10.97 0.67
N LYS A 288 23.35 -11.55 -0.54
CA LYS A 288 24.43 -11.29 -1.51
C LYS A 288 24.38 -9.83 -1.99
N PRO A 289 25.52 -9.20 -2.34
CA PRO A 289 25.55 -7.79 -2.74
C PRO A 289 24.63 -7.42 -3.92
N TRP A 290 24.41 -8.33 -4.87
CA TRP A 290 23.58 -8.09 -6.05
C TRP A 290 22.09 -7.97 -5.72
N THR A 291 21.61 -8.53 -4.61
CA THR A 291 20.18 -8.46 -4.26
C THR A 291 19.72 -7.03 -3.96
N LYS A 292 20.66 -6.09 -3.76
CA LYS A 292 20.36 -4.66 -3.61
C LYS A 292 19.60 -4.10 -4.82
N TYR A 293 19.84 -4.64 -6.02
CA TYR A 293 19.18 -4.21 -7.25
C TYR A 293 17.69 -4.56 -7.23
N LEU A 294 17.32 -5.72 -6.70
CA LEU A 294 15.91 -6.13 -6.57
C LEU A 294 15.13 -5.30 -5.52
N LEU A 295 15.85 -4.57 -4.66
CA LEU A 295 15.28 -3.82 -3.54
C LEU A 295 15.09 -2.32 -3.83
N VAL A 296 15.43 -1.85 -5.04
CA VAL A 296 15.40 -0.42 -5.40
C VAL A 296 14.02 0.18 -5.13
N PHE A 297 12.96 -0.50 -5.59
CA PHE A 297 11.59 -0.10 -5.30
C PHE A 297 11.31 -0.09 -3.79
N GLY A 298 11.54 -1.20 -3.08
CA GLY A 298 11.20 -1.32 -1.66
C GLY A 298 11.98 -0.37 -0.74
N ARG A 299 13.17 0.08 -1.13
CA ARG A 299 13.96 1.07 -0.39
C ARG A 299 13.47 2.50 -0.63
N ASN A 300 12.98 2.80 -1.82
CA ASN A 300 12.55 4.13 -2.26
C ASN A 300 11.05 4.18 -2.55
N SER A 301 10.23 3.46 -1.77
CA SER A 301 8.82 3.20 -2.10
C SER A 301 7.98 4.44 -2.36
N LEU A 302 8.19 5.48 -1.54
CA LEU A 302 7.48 6.73 -1.69
C LEU A 302 7.86 7.44 -2.99
N SER A 303 9.17 7.54 -3.27
CA SER A 303 9.67 8.14 -4.50
C SER A 303 9.22 7.35 -5.73
N ALA A 304 9.21 6.02 -5.65
CA ALA A 304 8.76 5.16 -6.74
C ALA A 304 7.30 5.41 -7.11
N PHE A 305 6.42 5.44 -6.10
CA PHE A 305 5.01 5.73 -6.31
C PHE A 305 4.77 7.14 -6.84
N THR A 306 5.38 8.15 -6.20
CA THR A 306 5.22 9.53 -6.64
C THR A 306 5.71 9.72 -8.08
N LEU A 307 6.91 9.23 -8.40
CA LEU A 307 7.48 9.35 -9.75
C LEU A 307 6.64 8.60 -10.79
N GLY A 308 6.29 7.35 -10.52
CA GLY A 308 5.50 6.54 -11.44
C GLY A 308 4.13 7.16 -11.72
N ASN A 309 3.44 7.62 -10.69
CA ASN A 309 2.13 8.24 -10.85
C ASN A 309 2.21 9.63 -11.52
N ILE A 310 3.25 10.43 -11.27
CA ILE A 310 3.50 11.68 -12.01
C ILE A 310 3.66 11.39 -13.49
N ILE A 311 4.51 10.42 -13.85
CA ILE A 311 4.77 10.07 -15.24
C ILE A 311 3.48 9.62 -15.94
N LEU A 312 2.70 8.74 -15.32
CA LEU A 312 1.42 8.28 -15.90
C LEU A 312 0.43 9.43 -16.10
N ASN A 313 0.31 10.33 -15.10
CA ASN A 313 -0.53 11.50 -15.21
C ASN A 313 -0.13 12.42 -16.39
N LEU A 314 1.15 12.49 -16.75
CA LEU A 314 1.64 13.33 -17.85
C LEU A 314 1.50 12.70 -19.24
N ILE A 315 1.29 11.37 -19.36
CA ILE A 315 1.34 10.65 -20.64
C ILE A 315 -0.04 10.51 -21.33
N TYR A 316 -1.14 10.59 -20.57
CA TYR A 316 -2.49 10.19 -20.99
C TYR A 316 -3.00 10.72 -22.33
N THR A 317 -2.73 11.98 -22.64
CA THR A 317 -3.26 12.61 -23.85
C THR A 317 -2.68 12.03 -25.15
N LYS A 318 -1.68 11.14 -25.09
CA LYS A 318 -0.95 10.63 -26.26
C LYS A 318 -0.99 9.11 -26.45
N ALA A 319 -1.68 8.35 -25.60
CA ALA A 319 -1.54 6.88 -25.57
C ALA A 319 -2.67 6.06 -26.21
N LYS A 320 -3.72 6.70 -26.75
CA LYS A 320 -4.96 6.00 -27.14
C LYS A 320 -4.83 4.99 -28.30
N ASN A 321 -3.72 4.92 -29.05
CA ASN A 321 -3.60 4.07 -30.25
C ASN A 321 -2.22 3.38 -30.40
N TYR A 322 -1.65 2.81 -29.33
CA TYR A 322 -0.40 2.05 -29.50
C TYR A 322 -0.65 0.57 -29.77
N SER A 323 -0.25 0.11 -30.96
CA SER A 323 -0.08 -1.32 -31.29
C SER A 323 0.90 -2.05 -30.35
N PHE A 324 1.66 -1.28 -29.54
CA PHE A 324 2.69 -1.74 -28.61
C PHE A 324 2.37 -1.39 -27.14
N SER A 325 1.09 -1.31 -26.76
CA SER A 325 0.66 -0.93 -25.40
C SER A 325 1.34 -1.73 -24.29
N LEU A 326 1.48 -3.06 -24.45
CA LEU A 326 2.16 -3.91 -23.47
C LEU A 326 3.66 -3.58 -23.34
N LEU A 327 4.35 -3.33 -24.46
CA LEU A 327 5.75 -2.89 -24.46
C LEU A 327 5.90 -1.52 -23.81
N ALA A 328 4.95 -0.61 -24.02
CA ALA A 328 4.93 0.69 -23.34
C ALA A 328 4.75 0.54 -21.82
N SER A 329 3.91 -0.39 -21.37
CA SER A 329 3.76 -0.74 -19.94
C SER A 329 5.07 -1.23 -19.33
N PHE A 330 5.75 -2.18 -19.98
CA PHE A 330 7.06 -2.64 -19.52
C PHE A 330 8.14 -1.55 -19.58
N GLY A 331 8.16 -0.76 -20.65
CA GLY A 331 9.07 0.38 -20.83
C GLY A 331 8.90 1.43 -19.73
N PHE A 332 7.66 1.73 -19.34
CA PHE A 332 7.34 2.61 -18.23
C PHE A 332 7.93 2.10 -16.90
N ILE A 333 7.68 0.82 -16.56
CA ILE A 333 8.20 0.26 -15.31
C ILE A 333 9.72 0.26 -15.28
N LEU A 334 10.35 -0.14 -16.40
CA LEU A 334 11.80 -0.12 -16.54
C LEU A 334 12.35 1.30 -16.40
N PHE A 335 11.70 2.30 -16.99
CA PHE A 335 12.10 3.69 -16.90
C PHE A 335 12.06 4.22 -15.46
N VAL A 336 10.96 3.97 -14.74
CA VAL A 336 10.85 4.33 -13.31
C VAL A 336 11.95 3.63 -12.50
N TYR A 337 12.18 2.34 -12.75
CA TYR A 337 13.23 1.57 -12.08
C TYR A 337 14.63 2.18 -12.31
N VAL A 338 14.97 2.50 -13.56
CA VAL A 338 16.28 3.08 -13.92
C VAL A 338 16.50 4.42 -13.23
N ILE A 339 15.50 5.32 -13.21
CA ILE A 339 15.62 6.61 -12.52
C ILE A 339 15.90 6.40 -11.02
N LEU A 340 15.14 5.52 -10.36
CA LEU A 340 15.34 5.24 -8.93
C LEU A 340 16.69 4.60 -8.65
N PHE A 341 17.13 3.71 -9.53
CA PHE A 341 18.42 3.05 -9.43
C PHE A 341 19.58 4.05 -9.53
N LEU A 342 19.53 4.96 -10.51
CA LEU A 342 20.50 6.03 -10.67
C LEU A 342 20.50 6.98 -9.45
N TYR A 343 19.32 7.33 -8.95
CA TYR A 343 19.17 8.15 -7.76
C TYR A 343 19.77 7.51 -6.50
N GLU A 344 19.53 6.20 -6.26
CA GLU A 344 20.09 5.48 -5.12
C GLU A 344 21.63 5.46 -5.19
N ASN A 345 22.20 5.16 -6.37
CA ASN A 345 23.65 5.15 -6.56
C ASN A 345 24.28 6.54 -6.34
N TYR A 346 23.61 7.60 -6.80
CA TYR A 346 24.06 8.97 -6.56
C TYR A 346 24.09 9.31 -5.07
N GLN A 347 23.04 8.95 -4.32
CA GLN A 347 22.99 9.18 -2.86
C GLN A 347 24.08 8.43 -2.10
N VAL A 348 24.36 7.17 -2.46
CA VAL A 348 25.44 6.38 -1.85
C VAL A 348 26.79 7.06 -2.06
N ARG A 349 27.13 7.43 -3.30
CA ARG A 349 28.38 8.13 -3.63
C ARG A 349 28.51 9.47 -2.91
N ARG A 350 27.41 10.23 -2.78
CA ARG A 350 27.39 11.50 -2.06
C ARG A 350 27.69 11.33 -0.57
N ASN A 351 27.13 10.30 0.06
CA ASN A 351 27.36 10.02 1.48
C ASN A 351 28.78 9.54 1.75
N GLU A 352 29.35 8.71 0.87
CA GLU A 352 30.76 8.30 0.93
C GLU A 352 31.70 9.49 0.84
N LYS A 353 31.43 10.44 -0.06
CA LYS A 353 32.20 11.70 -0.15
C LYS A 353 32.10 12.50 1.15
N LYS A 354 30.91 12.71 1.71
CA LYS A 354 30.73 13.44 2.98
C LYS A 354 31.52 12.82 4.14
N LEU A 355 31.49 11.49 4.27
CA LEU A 355 32.24 10.79 5.33
C LEU A 355 33.76 10.99 5.18
N LYS A 356 34.27 11.06 3.94
CA LYS A 356 35.69 11.37 3.71
C LYS A 356 36.08 12.80 4.11
N TYR A 357 35.15 13.76 4.09
CA TYR A 357 35.40 15.14 4.49
C TYR A 357 35.21 15.39 6.00
N VAL A 358 34.43 14.57 6.71
CA VAL A 358 34.29 14.69 8.18
C VAL A 358 35.46 14.03 8.92
N ASN A 359 36.16 13.09 8.27
CA ASN A 359 37.31 12.37 8.83
C ASN A 359 38.67 12.99 8.41
N LYS A 360 38.65 14.14 7.74
CA LYS A 360 39.81 15.01 7.51
C LYS A 360 39.60 16.26 8.35
#